data_AF-A0A437N6F8-F1
#
_entry.id   AF-A0A437N6F8-F1
#
_cell.length_a   1.000
_cell.length_b   1.000
_cell.length_c   1.000
_cell.angle_alpha   90.00
_cell.angle_beta   90.00
_cell.angle_gamma   90.00
#
_symmetry.space_group_name_H-M   'P 1'
#
loop_
_entity.id
_entity.type
_entity.pdbx_description
1 polymer ?
#
loop_
_entity_poly.entity_id
_entity_poly.type
_entity_poly.pdbx_seq_one_letter_code
_entity_poly.pdbx_strand_id
1 'polypeptide(L)'
;MREQEKTGKTETNAATTIPPVERTSADLVLGRRDEDRWEVTAATPRGQAWARDHFCCALRQSFTGTMCLDIMSADRLLKEAHDDGLTTEFVSLSGKDIY
;
A
#
# COMPACT_ATOMS: atom_id res chain seq x y z
N MET A 1 -24.71 -12.17 -53.07
CA MET A 1 -23.23 -12.24 -52.97
C MET A 1 -22.73 -10.88 -52.52
N ARG A 2 -21.91 -10.85 -51.44
CA ARG A 2 -21.10 -9.72 -50.90
C ARG A 2 -21.90 -8.49 -50.40
N GLU A 3 -21.56 -7.80 -49.31
CA GLU A 3 -20.54 -7.94 -48.26
C GLU A 3 -20.98 -7.08 -47.04
N GLN A 4 -20.70 -7.62 -45.85
CA GLN A 4 -20.37 -7.01 -44.55
C GLN A 4 -20.66 -5.52 -44.30
N GLU A 5 -21.39 -5.24 -43.21
CA GLU A 5 -20.99 -4.19 -42.26
C GLU A 5 -21.09 -4.70 -40.82
N LYS A 6 -19.97 -4.50 -40.13
CA LYS A 6 -19.58 -4.91 -38.79
C LYS A 6 -19.71 -3.67 -37.91
N THR A 7 -20.31 -3.80 -36.74
CA THR A 7 -20.06 -3.03 -35.50
C THR A 7 -21.27 -3.26 -34.59
N GLY A 8 -21.16 -3.51 -33.29
CA GLY A 8 -20.05 -3.54 -32.36
C GLY A 8 -20.69 -3.59 -30.98
N LYS A 9 -20.20 -4.47 -30.11
CA LYS A 9 -20.31 -4.29 -28.66
C LYS A 9 -19.31 -5.23 -28.01
N THR A 10 -18.06 -4.82 -28.08
CA THR A 10 -17.04 -5.29 -27.16
C THR A 10 -17.20 -4.43 -25.91
N GLU A 11 -17.87 -4.96 -24.89
CA GLU A 11 -17.82 -4.39 -23.55
C GLU A 11 -16.45 -4.72 -22.96
N THR A 12 -15.50 -3.82 -23.23
CA THR A 12 -14.19 -3.78 -22.58
C THR A 12 -14.15 -2.55 -21.67
N ASN A 13 -13.54 -2.76 -20.51
CA ASN A 13 -13.03 -1.77 -19.56
C ASN A 13 -14.00 -1.20 -18.52
N ALA A 14 -14.04 -1.88 -17.38
CA ALA A 14 -13.71 -1.21 -16.13
C ALA A 14 -12.45 -1.84 -15.54
N ALA A 15 -11.30 -1.60 -16.19
CA ALA A 15 -10.05 -1.65 -15.46
C ALA A 15 -10.13 -0.49 -14.46
N THR A 16 -10.33 -0.81 -13.19
CA THR A 16 -10.13 0.15 -12.11
C THR A 16 -8.69 0.63 -12.22
N THR A 17 -8.50 1.76 -12.88
CA THR A 17 -7.25 2.51 -12.82
C THR A 17 -7.12 2.95 -11.39
N ILE A 18 -6.41 2.13 -10.59
CA ILE A 18 -5.87 2.57 -9.32
C ILE A 18 -5.08 3.84 -9.68
N PRO A 19 -5.47 5.01 -9.14
CA PRO A 19 -4.74 6.23 -9.45
C PRO A 19 -3.25 5.98 -9.16
N PRO A 20 -2.33 6.51 -9.98
CA PRO A 20 -0.92 6.43 -9.66
C PRO A 20 -0.79 7.00 -8.25
N VAL A 21 -0.42 6.15 -7.30
CA VAL A 21 -0.11 6.58 -5.93
C VAL A 21 0.90 7.69 -6.10
N GLU A 22 0.47 8.93 -5.79
CA GLU A 22 1.37 10.07 -5.71
C GLU A 22 2.57 9.57 -4.92
N ARG A 23 3.78 9.68 -5.47
CA ARG A 23 4.99 9.19 -4.81
C ARG A 23 5.08 9.81 -3.43
N THR A 24 4.59 9.07 -2.45
CA THR A 24 4.59 9.45 -1.05
C THR A 24 6.04 9.58 -0.61
N SER A 25 6.39 10.73 -0.04
CA SER A 25 7.71 10.99 0.52
C SER A 25 7.93 10.29 1.87
N ALA A 26 6.90 9.62 2.40
CA ALA A 26 6.97 8.91 3.67
C ALA A 26 7.61 7.52 3.51
N ASP A 27 8.39 7.12 4.51
CA ASP A 27 9.04 5.82 4.55
C ASP A 27 8.02 4.66 4.62
N LEU A 28 6.94 4.85 5.40
CA LEU A 28 5.82 3.92 5.52
C LEU A 28 4.50 4.61 5.16
N VAL A 29 3.64 3.89 4.44
CA VAL A 29 2.30 4.34 4.09
C VAL A 29 1.29 3.36 4.68
N LEU A 30 0.42 3.90 5.52
CA LEU A 30 -0.67 3.19 6.16
C LEU A 30 -1.97 3.43 5.37
N GLY A 31 -2.56 2.37 4.84
CA GLY A 31 -3.87 2.38 4.21
C GLY A 31 -4.88 1.55 5.00
N ARG A 32 -6.10 2.05 5.18
CA ARG A 32 -7.18 1.24 5.77
C ARG A 32 -7.74 0.28 4.72
N ARG A 33 -7.69 -1.03 4.97
CA ARG A 33 -8.28 -2.05 4.08
C ARG A 33 -9.74 -2.29 4.43
N ASP A 34 -10.01 -2.53 5.71
CA ASP A 34 -11.36 -2.74 6.26
C ASP A 34 -11.43 -2.22 7.72
N GLU A 35 -12.44 -2.65 8.49
CA GLU A 35 -12.63 -2.15 9.85
C GLU A 35 -11.48 -2.54 10.80
N ASP A 36 -10.94 -3.75 10.63
CA ASP A 36 -9.96 -4.34 11.54
C ASP A 36 -8.58 -4.51 10.90
N ARG A 37 -8.49 -4.40 9.57
CA ARG A 37 -7.27 -4.64 8.80
C ARG A 37 -6.71 -3.37 8.18
N TRP A 38 -5.41 -3.25 8.33
CA TRP A 38 -4.59 -2.15 7.86
C TRP A 38 -3.50 -2.66 6.96
N GLU A 39 -3.30 -2.02 5.82
CA GLU A 39 -2.17 -2.27 4.94
C GLU A 39 -1.06 -1.27 5.22
N VAL A 40 0.15 -1.78 5.45
CA VAL A 40 1.35 -0.97 5.57
C VAL A 40 2.23 -1.24 4.37
N THR A 41 2.63 -0.18 3.68
CA THR A 41 3.52 -0.20 2.52
C THR A 41 4.82 0.53 2.84
N ALA A 42 5.94 -0.16 2.73
CA ALA A 42 7.27 0.44 2.79
C ALA A 42 7.61 1.08 1.43
N ALA A 43 7.37 2.38 1.31
CA ALA A 43 7.40 3.10 0.03
C ALA A 43 8.82 3.54 -0.37
N THR A 44 9.71 3.80 0.60
CA THR A 44 11.09 4.21 0.34
C THR A 44 12.08 3.06 0.54
N PRO A 45 13.29 3.13 -0.04
CA PRO A 45 14.36 2.17 0.27
C PRO A 45 14.71 2.12 1.76
N ARG A 46 14.62 3.26 2.46
CA ARG A 46 14.84 3.35 3.91
C ARG A 46 13.76 2.58 4.68
N GLY A 47 12.49 2.80 4.35
CA GLY A 47 11.37 2.05 4.94
C GLY A 47 11.47 0.55 4.67
N GLN A 48 11.90 0.14 3.47
CA GLN A 48 12.09 -1.28 3.14
C GLN A 48 13.24 -1.93 3.91
N ALA A 49 14.36 -1.22 4.07
CA ALA A 49 15.50 -1.70 4.85
C ALA A 49 15.10 -1.84 6.33
N TRP A 50 14.48 -0.79 6.89
CA TRP A 50 13.99 -0.79 8.26
C TRP A 50 13.01 -1.95 8.52
N ALA A 51 12.00 -2.13 7.66
CA ALA A 51 11.03 -3.21 7.83
C ALA A 51 11.70 -4.60 7.80
N ARG A 52 12.69 -4.79 6.92
CA ARG A 52 13.47 -6.04 6.87
C ARG A 52 14.33 -6.25 8.12
N ASP A 53 14.89 -5.20 8.70
CA ASP A 53 15.67 -5.28 9.93
C ASP A 53 14.78 -5.51 11.17
N HIS A 54 13.57 -4.98 11.14
CA HIS A 54 12.58 -5.12 12.20
C HIS A 54 11.94 -6.51 12.24
N PHE A 55 11.69 -7.13 11.08
CA PHE A 55 11.07 -8.46 11.02
C PHE A 55 12.03 -9.61 11.38
N CYS A 56 11.48 -10.62 12.04
CA CYS A 56 12.18 -11.88 12.27
C CYS A 56 12.50 -12.59 10.94
N CYS A 57 13.41 -13.57 10.98
CA CYS A 57 14.01 -14.17 9.78
C CYS A 57 13.02 -14.66 8.71
N ALA A 58 11.89 -15.28 9.10
CA ALA A 58 10.90 -15.77 8.15
C ALA A 58 10.15 -14.62 7.45
N LEU A 59 9.68 -13.64 8.21
CA LEU A 59 8.95 -12.49 7.69
C LEU A 59 9.84 -11.58 6.85
N ARG A 60 11.11 -11.39 7.27
CA ARG A 60 12.11 -10.64 6.50
C ARG A 60 12.30 -11.18 5.08
N GLN A 61 12.34 -12.51 4.92
CA GLN A 61 12.53 -13.16 3.62
C GLN A 61 11.28 -13.10 2.74
N SER A 62 10.09 -13.14 3.36
CA SER A 62 8.82 -13.08 2.64
C SER A 62 8.33 -11.66 2.38
N PHE A 63 8.98 -10.63 2.94
CA PHE A 63 8.52 -9.24 2.82
C PHE A 63 8.74 -8.68 1.42
N THR A 64 7.64 -8.37 0.73
CA THR A 64 7.61 -7.81 -0.62
C THR A 64 7.42 -6.30 -0.65
N GLY A 65 7.53 -5.62 0.50
CA GLY A 65 7.30 -4.18 0.63
C GLY A 65 5.91 -3.82 1.15
N THR A 66 4.98 -4.77 1.26
CA THR A 66 3.64 -4.55 1.80
C THR A 66 3.26 -5.65 2.79
N MET A 67 2.39 -5.33 3.73
CA MET A 67 1.84 -6.28 4.69
C MET A 67 0.47 -5.83 5.21
N CYS A 68 -0.32 -6.79 5.69
CA CYS A 68 -1.59 -6.53 6.36
C CYS A 68 -1.48 -6.84 7.85
N LEU A 69 -1.90 -5.90 8.68
CA LEU A 69 -1.85 -5.96 10.15
C LEU A 69 -3.22 -5.64 10.75
N ASP A 70 -3.48 -6.16 11.94
CA ASP A 70 -4.58 -5.66 12.77
C ASP A 70 -4.24 -4.26 13.33
N ILE A 71 -5.25 -3.56 13.86
CA ILE A 71 -5.09 -2.19 14.37
C ILE A 71 -4.05 -2.07 15.49
N MET A 72 -3.93 -3.06 16.38
CA MET A 72 -2.95 -3.00 17.48
C MET A 72 -1.53 -3.24 16.97
N SER A 73 -1.37 -4.19 16.06
CA SER A 73 -0.09 -4.46 15.41
C SER A 73 0.36 -3.28 14.53
N ALA A 74 -0.56 -2.62 13.84
CA ALA A 74 -0.26 -1.42 13.06
C ALA A 74 0.17 -0.24 13.95
N ASP A 75 -0.57 0.04 15.02
CA ASP A 75 -0.22 1.10 15.99
C ASP A 75 1.16 0.86 16.61
N ARG A 76 1.44 -0.38 17.03
CA ARG A 76 2.75 -0.74 17.59
C ARG A 76 3.88 -0.52 16.59
N LEU A 77 3.72 -0.99 15.36
CA LEU A 77 4.73 -0.85 14.32
C LEU A 77 5.02 0.63 14.03
N LEU A 78 3.99 1.47 13.95
CA LEU A 78 4.15 2.90 13.65
C LEU A 78 4.90 3.63 14.76
N LYS A 79 4.63 3.29 16.03
CA LYS A 79 5.39 3.82 17.18
C LYS A 79 6.87 3.45 17.09
N GLU A 80 7.16 2.17 16.83
CA GLU A 80 8.54 1.70 16.67
C GLU A 80 9.23 2.37 15.47
N ALA A 81 8.51 2.60 14.37
CA ALA A 81 9.01 3.33 13.21
C ALA A 81 9.33 4.80 13.53
N HIS A 82 8.46 5.47 14.29
CA HIS A 82 8.67 6.85 14.74
C HIS A 82 9.84 6.98 15.70
N ASP A 83 10.01 6.02 16.62
CA ASP A 83 11.15 5.96 17.53
C ASP A 83 12.48 5.85 16.76
N ASP A 84 12.47 5.16 15.61
CA ASP A 84 13.60 5.06 14.67
C ASP A 84 13.67 6.22 13.63
N GLY A 85 12.78 7.20 13.75
CA GLY A 85 12.75 8.42 12.93
C GLY A 85 12.30 8.22 11.49
N LEU A 86 11.49 7.19 11.22
CA LEU A 86 10.82 7.02 9.93
C LEU A 86 9.63 7.97 9.80
N THR A 87 9.39 8.44 8.59
CA THR A 87 8.20 9.23 8.26
C THR A 87 7.04 8.32 7.89
N THR A 88 5.83 8.67 8.29
CA THR A 88 4.63 7.88 8.03
C THR A 88 3.56 8.69 7.32
N GLU A 89 2.77 8.05 6.49
CA GLU A 89 1.63 8.69 5.84
C GLU A 89 0.38 7.82 6.00
N PHE A 90 -0.72 8.41 6.44
CA PHE A 90 -2.01 7.75 6.48
C PHE A 90 -2.84 8.12 5.24
N VAL A 91 -3.20 7.10 4.46
CA VAL A 91 -4.12 7.22 3.32
C VAL A 91 -5.46 6.67 3.76
N SER A 92 -6.38 7.57 4.08
CA SER A 92 -7.77 7.21 4.37
C SER A 92 -8.60 7.15 3.10
N LEU A 93 -9.77 6.50 3.18
CA LEU A 93 -10.76 6.51 2.11
C LEU A 93 -11.33 7.93 1.83
N SER A 94 -11.12 8.90 2.72
CA SER A 94 -11.60 10.28 2.57
C SER A 94 -10.50 11.33 2.37
N GLY A 95 -9.22 10.94 2.21
CA GLY A 95 -8.10 11.87 2.08
C GLY A 95 -6.79 11.39 2.67
N LYS A 96 -5.72 12.15 2.45
CA LYS A 96 -4.33 11.86 2.85
C LYS A 96 -3.90 12.76 4.01
N ASP A 97 -3.34 12.16 5.05
CA ASP A 97 -2.87 12.81 6.27
C ASP A 97 -1.40 12.40 6.51
N ILE A 98 -0.49 13.36 6.62
CA ILE A 98 0.96 13.10 6.77
C ILE A 98 1.37 13.39 8.23
N TYR A 99 2.02 12.42 8.88
CA TYR A 99 2.50 12.51 10.27
C TYR A 99 3.97 12.13 10.38
#